data_AF-A0A1H2L7A1-F1
#
_entry.id   AF-A0A1H2L7A1-F1
#
_cell.length_a   1.000
_cell.length_b   1.000
_cell.length_c   1.000
_cell.angle_alpha   90.00
_cell.angle_beta   90.00
_cell.angle_gamma   90.00
#
_symmetry.space_group_name_H-M   'P 1'
#
loop_
_entity.id
_entity.type
_entity.pdbx_description
1 polymer ?
#
loop_
_entity_poly.entity_id
_entity_poly.type
_entity_poly.pdbx_seq_one_letter_code
_entity_poly.pdbx_strand_id
1 'polypeptide(L)'
;MNDKINKSRCWANSLGGCDTMSGEHVVSNAIFKAGCSCPIIIEGVKRIRDGAPTRGAEKSNILCRHHNSILSPLDETIGRIARFQAEANDKNFDGSLIVEGELLERWLLKTVINSAAAGWAAPVKWQPSPSIARAIFGLEPIPEKLGLYSVDGVDPSHRPTGGVTFTPIHMGTSLGKILVGAYVTVHGMPLLASLKTDLPEMLEAGNIPDLTNRFSPNGLKHLYHPGAIVMSRKEGDPVFIGLSWNGLLRYADGTTAPYPYEK
;
A
#
# COMPACT_ATOMS: atom_id res chain seq x y z
N MET A 1 -32.86 -13.18 5.62
CA MET A 1 -31.63 -14.01 5.53
C MET A 1 -30.54 -13.36 4.68
N ASN A 2 -30.86 -12.78 3.51
CA ASN A 2 -29.87 -12.13 2.62
C ASN A 2 -29.10 -10.95 3.22
N ASP A 3 -29.71 -10.17 4.13
CA ASP A 3 -29.07 -8.96 4.67
C ASP A 3 -27.93 -9.28 5.68
N LYS A 4 -28.09 -10.33 6.50
CA LYS A 4 -27.03 -10.83 7.40
C LYS A 4 -25.84 -11.41 6.64
N ILE A 5 -26.08 -12.10 5.51
CA ILE A 5 -25.03 -12.68 4.65
C ILE A 5 -24.26 -11.57 3.92
N ASN A 6 -24.90 -10.42 3.63
CA ASN A 6 -24.23 -9.32 2.95
C ASN A 6 -23.27 -8.56 3.88
N LYS A 7 -23.64 -8.38 5.16
CA LYS A 7 -22.83 -7.67 6.16
C LYS A 7 -21.57 -8.43 6.59
N SER A 8 -21.62 -9.77 6.63
CA SER A 8 -20.45 -10.60 6.99
C SER A 8 -19.31 -10.55 5.96
N ARG A 9 -19.56 -10.00 4.76
CA ARG A 9 -18.55 -9.83 3.70
C ARG A 9 -17.66 -8.60 3.89
N CYS A 10 -18.11 -7.64 4.68
CA CYS A 10 -17.30 -6.48 5.03
C CYS A 10 -16.14 -6.96 5.93
N TRP A 11 -14.90 -6.77 5.49
CA TRP A 11 -13.74 -7.21 6.28
C TRP A 11 -13.62 -6.47 7.62
N ALA A 12 -14.21 -5.27 7.70
CA ALA A 12 -14.33 -4.47 8.91
C ALA A 12 -15.57 -4.80 9.76
N ASN A 13 -16.29 -5.90 9.50
CA ASN A 13 -17.53 -6.22 10.21
C ASN A 13 -17.35 -6.41 11.73
N SER A 14 -16.14 -6.74 12.18
CA SER A 14 -15.79 -6.80 13.61
C SER A 14 -15.90 -5.45 14.33
N LEU A 15 -15.90 -4.33 13.60
CA LEU A 15 -16.06 -2.97 14.16
C LEU A 15 -17.53 -2.58 14.38
N GLY A 16 -18.49 -3.40 13.94
CA GLY A 16 -19.92 -3.08 13.98
C GLY A 16 -20.34 -2.09 12.89
N GLY A 17 -21.56 -1.56 12.93
CA GLY A 17 -21.99 -0.47 12.04
C GLY A 17 -22.16 -0.79 10.54
N CYS A 18 -22.05 -2.06 10.12
CA CYS A 18 -22.15 -2.43 8.70
C CYS A 18 -23.52 -2.10 8.08
N ASP A 19 -23.46 -1.46 6.91
CA ASP A 19 -24.59 -1.14 6.04
C ASP A 19 -24.52 -1.93 4.70
N THR A 20 -24.91 -1.31 3.58
CA THR A 20 -24.87 -1.93 2.24
C THR A 20 -23.46 -2.03 1.68
N MET A 21 -23.15 -3.10 0.95
CA MET A 21 -21.86 -3.26 0.26
C MET A 21 -21.62 -2.18 -0.79
N SER A 22 -20.40 -1.65 -0.85
CA SER A 22 -20.05 -0.49 -1.69
C SER A 22 -19.55 -0.84 -3.09
N GLY A 23 -19.12 -2.09 -3.33
CA GLY A 23 -18.35 -2.43 -4.54
C GLY A 23 -16.98 -1.77 -4.54
N GLU A 24 -16.27 -1.85 -3.41
CA GLU A 24 -15.00 -1.18 -3.17
C GLU A 24 -13.92 -1.57 -4.18
N HIS A 25 -13.09 -0.61 -4.59
CA HIS A 25 -11.93 -0.91 -5.43
C HIS A 25 -10.85 -1.58 -4.58
N VAL A 26 -10.32 -2.71 -5.06
CA VAL A 26 -9.28 -3.45 -4.32
C VAL A 26 -8.02 -2.59 -4.15
N VAL A 27 -7.68 -1.84 -5.20
CA VAL A 27 -6.65 -0.79 -5.21
C VAL A 27 -7.34 0.54 -5.43
N SER A 28 -6.91 1.59 -4.73
CA SER A 28 -7.57 2.90 -4.77
C SER A 28 -7.72 3.47 -6.18
N ASN A 29 -8.95 3.84 -6.55
CA ASN A 29 -9.24 4.46 -7.85
C ASN A 29 -8.58 5.85 -8.01
N ALA A 30 -8.17 6.48 -6.91
CA ALA A 30 -7.48 7.77 -6.94
C ALA A 30 -6.14 7.68 -7.68
N ILE A 31 -5.47 6.53 -7.63
CA ILE A 31 -4.20 6.27 -8.34
C ILE A 31 -4.40 6.31 -9.86
N PHE A 32 -5.52 5.74 -10.33
CA PHE A 32 -5.82 5.65 -11.76
C PHE A 32 -6.28 7.00 -12.35
N LYS A 33 -6.93 7.84 -11.53
CA LYS A 33 -7.37 9.18 -11.93
C LYS A 33 -6.23 10.19 -12.05
N ALA A 34 -5.04 9.88 -11.54
CA ALA A 34 -3.91 10.80 -11.49
C ALA A 34 -3.23 11.10 -12.85
N GLY A 35 -3.69 10.52 -13.96
CA GLY A 35 -3.50 11.14 -15.28
C GLY A 35 -2.28 10.70 -16.10
N CYS A 36 -1.53 9.67 -15.72
CA CYS A 36 -0.40 9.18 -16.52
C CYS A 36 -0.79 8.46 -17.83
N SER A 37 -2.08 8.28 -18.13
CA SER A 37 -2.62 7.57 -19.31
C SER A 37 -2.07 6.14 -19.53
N CYS A 38 -1.34 5.60 -18.55
CA CYS A 38 -0.76 4.27 -18.62
C CYS A 38 -1.85 3.22 -18.43
N PRO A 39 -1.79 2.09 -19.16
CA PRO A 39 -2.72 0.98 -18.93
C PRO A 39 -2.61 0.51 -17.47
N ILE A 40 -3.75 0.22 -16.85
CA ILE A 40 -3.80 -0.32 -15.49
C ILE A 40 -3.19 -1.71 -15.53
N ILE A 41 -1.95 -1.82 -15.07
CA ILE A 41 -1.29 -3.11 -14.89
C ILE A 41 -1.35 -3.45 -13.41
N ILE A 42 -2.09 -4.52 -13.09
CA ILE A 42 -2.05 -5.17 -11.78
C ILE A 42 -1.38 -6.52 -11.98
N GLU A 43 -0.09 -6.55 -11.70
CA GLU A 43 0.73 -7.75 -11.76
C GLU A 43 0.82 -8.43 -10.39
N GLY A 44 1.02 -9.74 -10.40
CA GLY A 44 1.26 -10.54 -9.18
C GLY A 44 -0.01 -11.03 -8.46
N VAL A 45 -1.20 -10.85 -9.03
CA VAL A 45 -2.46 -11.35 -8.47
C VAL A 45 -3.03 -12.52 -9.27
N LYS A 46 -3.60 -13.51 -8.57
CA LYS A 46 -4.07 -14.76 -9.22
C LYS A 46 -5.25 -14.60 -10.18
N ARG A 47 -6.08 -13.56 -9.98
CA ARG A 47 -7.35 -13.37 -10.71
C ARG A 47 -7.23 -12.49 -11.95
N ILE A 48 -6.06 -11.93 -12.22
CA ILE A 48 -5.84 -11.06 -13.37
C ILE A 48 -4.87 -11.79 -14.30
N ARG A 49 -5.43 -12.45 -15.32
CA ARG A 49 -4.64 -13.11 -16.37
C ARG A 49 -4.01 -12.01 -17.23
N ASP A 50 -2.71 -12.14 -17.51
CA ASP A 50 -1.97 -11.21 -18.38
C ASP A 50 -1.86 -9.76 -17.86
N GLY A 51 -2.02 -9.54 -16.55
CA GLY A 51 -1.71 -8.26 -15.87
C GLY A 51 -2.71 -7.12 -16.07
N ALA A 52 -3.70 -7.24 -16.97
CA ALA A 52 -4.74 -6.25 -17.19
C ALA A 52 -6.07 -6.69 -16.53
N PRO A 53 -6.62 -5.96 -15.54
CA PRO A 53 -7.93 -6.28 -15.00
C PRO A 53 -8.98 -6.21 -16.12
N THR A 54 -9.83 -7.24 -16.23
CA THR A 54 -11.05 -7.10 -17.02
C THR A 54 -11.89 -5.97 -16.41
N ARG A 55 -12.54 -5.15 -17.23
CA ARG A 55 -13.34 -4.00 -16.77
C ARG A 55 -14.33 -4.42 -15.68
N GLY A 56 -14.19 -3.87 -14.47
CA GLY A 56 -15.01 -4.18 -13.29
C GLY A 56 -14.39 -5.21 -12.33
N ALA A 57 -13.32 -5.91 -12.73
CA ALA A 57 -12.61 -6.85 -11.86
C ALA A 57 -11.91 -6.13 -10.70
N GLU A 58 -11.59 -4.84 -10.85
CA GLU A 58 -10.98 -3.99 -9.83
C GLU A 58 -11.87 -3.74 -8.61
N LYS A 59 -13.18 -4.06 -8.69
CA LYS A 59 -14.15 -3.87 -7.61
C LYS A 59 -14.53 -5.18 -6.92
N SER A 60 -14.78 -5.12 -5.61
CA SER A 60 -15.20 -6.27 -4.83
C SER A 60 -16.12 -5.87 -3.68
N ASN A 61 -17.11 -6.72 -3.37
CA ASN A 61 -17.95 -6.56 -2.18
C ASN A 61 -17.18 -7.06 -0.94
N ILE A 62 -16.22 -6.25 -0.49
CA ILE A 62 -15.32 -6.47 0.65
C ILE A 62 -15.40 -5.38 1.73
N LEU A 63 -15.99 -4.22 1.41
CA LEU A 63 -16.30 -3.14 2.36
C LEU A 63 -17.72 -2.62 2.14
N CYS A 64 -18.42 -2.31 3.24
CA CYS A 64 -19.70 -1.61 3.18
C CYS A 64 -19.48 -0.10 2.94
N ARG A 65 -20.53 0.63 2.53
CA ARG A 65 -20.41 2.07 2.22
C ARG A 65 -20.00 2.87 3.44
N HIS A 66 -20.52 2.55 4.62
CA HIS A 66 -20.17 3.21 5.88
C HIS A 66 -18.66 3.12 6.15
N HIS A 67 -18.12 1.90 6.23
CA HIS A 67 -16.71 1.67 6.47
C HIS A 67 -15.81 2.20 5.36
N ASN A 68 -16.23 2.06 4.10
CA ASN A 68 -15.46 2.60 2.99
C ASN A 68 -15.36 4.13 3.05
N SER A 69 -16.44 4.80 3.44
CA SER A 69 -16.46 6.27 3.58
C SER A 69 -15.52 6.75 4.68
N ILE A 70 -15.42 6.03 5.80
CA ILE A 70 -14.48 6.38 6.87
C ILE A 70 -13.02 6.29 6.38
N LEU A 71 -12.72 5.37 5.46
CA LEU A 71 -11.38 5.18 4.92
C LEU A 71 -11.05 6.06 3.72
N SER A 72 -11.97 6.92 3.25
CA SER A 72 -11.73 7.77 2.08
C SER A 72 -10.53 8.72 2.21
N PRO A 73 -10.16 9.25 3.40
CA PRO A 73 -8.94 10.05 3.53
C PRO A 73 -7.67 9.28 3.16
N LEU A 74 -7.65 7.95 3.35
CA LEU A 74 -6.52 7.11 2.93
C LEU A 74 -6.36 7.09 1.41
N ASP A 75 -7.49 6.99 0.69
CA ASP A 75 -7.52 7.05 -0.77
C ASP A 75 -7.15 8.43 -1.31
N GLU A 76 -7.53 9.50 -0.60
CA GLU A 76 -7.13 10.86 -0.93
C GLU A 76 -5.61 11.06 -0.82
N THR A 77 -4.99 10.55 0.26
CA THR A 77 -3.55 10.63 0.47
C THR A 77 -2.77 9.98 -0.68
N ILE A 78 -3.11 8.75 -1.08
CA ILE A 78 -2.42 8.12 -2.21
C ILE A 78 -2.73 8.83 -3.53
N GLY A 79 -3.93 9.41 -3.69
CA GLY A 79 -4.29 10.22 -4.85
C GLY A 79 -3.46 11.51 -4.96
N ARG A 80 -3.07 12.12 -3.85
CA ARG A 80 -2.13 13.26 -3.83
C ARG A 80 -0.73 12.82 -4.27
N ILE A 81 -0.23 11.70 -3.76
CA ILE A 81 1.06 11.12 -4.15
C ILE A 81 1.08 10.79 -5.66
N ALA A 82 0.04 10.11 -6.14
CA ALA A 82 -0.05 9.72 -7.54
C ALA A 82 -0.09 10.92 -8.50
N ARG A 83 -0.78 12.01 -8.12
CA ARG A 83 -0.80 13.26 -8.90
C ARG A 83 0.57 13.94 -8.90
N PHE A 84 1.19 14.05 -7.74
CA PHE A 84 2.54 14.60 -7.61
C PHE A 84 3.55 13.83 -8.47
N GLN A 85 3.47 12.49 -8.48
CA GLN A 85 4.28 11.65 -9.38
C GLN A 85 4.01 11.92 -10.86
N ALA A 86 2.74 12.10 -11.24
CA ALA A 86 2.39 12.39 -12.62
C ALA A 86 2.93 13.76 -13.07
N GLU A 87 2.79 14.79 -12.23
CA GLU A 87 3.29 16.15 -12.44
C GLU A 87 4.83 16.18 -12.48
N ALA A 88 5.49 15.40 -11.62
CA ALA A 88 6.94 15.30 -11.56
C ALA A 88 7.59 14.76 -12.85
N ASN A 89 6.82 14.17 -13.78
CA ASN A 89 7.36 13.78 -15.09
C ASN A 89 7.72 14.97 -15.99
N ASP A 90 7.26 16.19 -15.67
CA ASP A 90 7.77 17.40 -16.31
C ASP A 90 9.21 17.68 -15.84
N LYS A 91 10.14 17.82 -16.79
CA LYS A 91 11.55 18.13 -16.51
C LYS A 91 11.75 19.45 -15.76
N ASN A 92 10.79 20.37 -15.84
CA ASN A 92 10.83 21.67 -15.16
C ASN A 92 10.12 21.64 -13.81
N PHE A 93 9.64 20.48 -13.36
CA PHE A 93 8.94 20.35 -12.09
C PHE A 93 9.88 20.61 -10.90
N ASP A 94 9.50 21.56 -10.06
CA ASP A 94 10.21 22.02 -8.86
C ASP A 94 9.37 21.88 -7.57
N GLY A 95 8.25 21.14 -7.64
CA GLY A 95 7.35 20.97 -6.52
C GLY A 95 7.87 20.04 -5.42
N SER A 96 7.30 20.18 -4.23
CA SER A 96 7.49 19.26 -3.10
C SER A 96 6.15 18.78 -2.56
N LEU A 97 6.12 17.58 -2.01
CA LEU A 97 4.93 17.03 -1.36
C LEU A 97 5.28 16.53 0.04
N ILE A 98 4.48 16.94 1.01
CA ILE A 98 4.48 16.38 2.36
C ILE A 98 3.13 15.74 2.61
N VAL A 99 3.14 14.53 3.18
CA VAL A 99 1.94 13.81 3.61
C VAL A 99 2.14 13.21 5.00
N GLU A 100 1.03 12.90 5.67
CA GLU A 100 1.04 12.15 6.93
C GLU A 100 1.38 10.68 6.66
N GLY A 101 2.47 10.21 7.27
CA GLY A 101 2.98 8.85 7.14
C GLY A 101 1.96 7.82 7.62
N GLU A 102 1.20 8.12 8.66
CA GLU A 102 0.14 7.27 9.21
C GLU A 102 -0.97 7.02 8.19
N LEU A 103 -1.35 8.04 7.40
CA LEU A 103 -2.37 7.89 6.37
C LEU A 103 -1.85 7.03 5.21
N LEU A 104 -0.59 7.21 4.80
CA LEU A 104 0.03 6.37 3.78
C LEU A 104 0.18 4.91 4.26
N GLU A 105 0.60 4.71 5.50
CA GLU A 105 0.76 3.39 6.11
C GLU A 105 -0.58 2.66 6.22
N ARG A 106 -1.62 3.32 6.73
CA ARG A 106 -2.96 2.76 6.82
C ARG A 106 -3.55 2.49 5.44
N TRP A 107 -3.29 3.35 4.45
CA TRP A 107 -3.65 3.09 3.05
C TRP A 107 -2.98 1.83 2.50
N LEU A 108 -1.68 1.68 2.77
CA LEU A 108 -0.91 0.54 2.29
C LEU A 108 -1.43 -0.77 2.91
N LEU A 109 -1.66 -0.78 4.23
CA LEU A 109 -2.27 -1.92 4.91
C LEU A 109 -3.67 -2.21 4.38
N LYS A 110 -4.54 -1.20 4.23
CA LYS A 110 -5.87 -1.32 3.60
C LYS A 110 -5.77 -2.04 2.26
N THR A 111 -4.80 -1.67 1.41
CA THR A 111 -4.61 -2.26 0.08
C THR A 111 -4.25 -3.76 0.15
N VAL A 112 -3.39 -4.15 1.09
CA VAL A 112 -3.07 -5.58 1.34
C VAL A 112 -4.30 -6.36 1.81
N ILE A 113 -5.02 -5.83 2.81
CA ILE A 113 -6.23 -6.48 3.33
C ILE A 113 -7.30 -6.58 2.25
N ASN A 114 -7.52 -5.52 1.47
CA ASN A 114 -8.45 -5.52 0.35
C ASN A 114 -8.13 -6.63 -0.65
N SER A 115 -6.85 -6.76 -1.01
CA SER A 115 -6.36 -7.80 -1.94
C SER A 115 -6.59 -9.20 -1.38
N ALA A 116 -6.34 -9.40 -0.08
CA ALA A 116 -6.57 -10.68 0.60
C ALA A 116 -8.07 -11.03 0.68
N ALA A 117 -8.91 -10.07 1.07
CA ALA A 117 -10.37 -10.24 1.19
C ALA A 117 -11.06 -10.44 -0.18
N ALA A 118 -10.52 -9.82 -1.23
CA ALA A 118 -10.97 -10.03 -2.60
C ALA A 118 -10.58 -11.42 -3.14
N GLY A 119 -9.59 -12.08 -2.53
CA GLY A 119 -9.03 -13.35 -2.99
C GLY A 119 -8.02 -13.16 -4.13
N TRP A 120 -7.31 -12.03 -4.13
CA TRP A 120 -6.23 -11.73 -5.08
C TRP A 120 -4.87 -12.21 -4.57
N ALA A 121 -4.67 -12.21 -3.24
CA ALA A 121 -3.42 -12.60 -2.62
C ALA A 121 -3.26 -14.12 -2.45
N ALA A 122 -4.34 -14.87 -2.21
CA ALA A 122 -4.27 -16.30 -1.88
C ALA A 122 -5.47 -17.10 -2.46
N PRO A 123 -5.39 -18.45 -2.54
CA PRO A 123 -6.51 -19.29 -2.97
C PRO A 123 -7.77 -19.14 -2.10
N VAL A 124 -7.56 -18.87 -0.81
CA VAL A 124 -8.62 -18.67 0.18
C VAL A 124 -8.69 -17.19 0.51
N LYS A 125 -9.90 -16.63 0.52
CA LYS A 125 -10.12 -15.26 0.97
C LYS A 125 -9.78 -15.16 2.45
N TRP A 126 -9.01 -14.14 2.80
CA TRP A 126 -8.59 -13.92 4.16
C TRP A 126 -9.18 -12.61 4.69
N GLN A 127 -9.51 -12.60 5.98
CA GLN A 127 -10.07 -11.46 6.70
C GLN A 127 -9.09 -11.06 7.81
N PRO A 128 -8.94 -9.76 8.09
CA PRO A 128 -8.03 -9.30 9.13
C PRO A 128 -8.55 -9.66 10.53
N SER A 129 -7.64 -9.73 11.49
CA SER A 129 -8.03 -9.74 12.90
C SER A 129 -8.70 -8.40 13.27
N PRO A 130 -9.52 -8.37 14.34
CA PRO A 130 -10.10 -7.11 14.83
C PRO A 130 -9.06 -6.03 15.14
N SER A 131 -7.89 -6.40 15.67
CA SER A 131 -6.80 -5.46 15.97
C SER A 131 -6.24 -4.79 14.71
N ILE A 132 -5.97 -5.58 13.65
CA ILE A 132 -5.50 -5.03 12.37
C ILE A 132 -6.56 -4.13 11.73
N ALA A 133 -7.83 -4.52 11.81
CA ALA A 133 -8.92 -3.68 11.34
C ALA A 133 -8.96 -2.35 12.12
N ARG A 134 -8.93 -2.38 13.46
CA ARG A 134 -8.91 -1.18 14.29
C ARG A 134 -7.73 -0.27 13.98
N ALA A 135 -6.54 -0.83 13.77
CA ALA A 135 -5.35 -0.08 13.40
C ALA A 135 -5.50 0.63 12.04
N ILE A 136 -6.04 -0.06 11.01
CA ILE A 136 -6.33 0.56 9.70
C ILE A 136 -7.38 1.66 9.81
N PHE A 137 -8.31 1.57 10.75
CA PHE A 137 -9.29 2.61 11.04
C PHE A 137 -8.78 3.71 11.97
N GLY A 138 -7.53 3.64 12.45
CA GLY A 138 -6.92 4.64 13.34
C GLY A 138 -7.50 4.61 14.75
N LEU A 139 -8.15 3.51 15.12
CA LEU A 139 -8.72 3.28 16.45
C LEU A 139 -7.71 2.67 17.42
N GLU A 140 -6.56 2.22 16.90
CA GLU A 140 -5.40 1.71 17.64
C GLU A 140 -4.12 2.10 16.88
N PRO A 141 -2.98 2.23 17.58
CA PRO A 141 -1.70 2.31 16.90
C PRO A 141 -1.41 1.01 16.15
N ILE A 142 -0.73 1.12 15.02
CA ILE A 142 -0.13 -0.04 14.35
C ILE A 142 1.05 -0.51 15.23
N PRO A 143 1.15 -1.83 15.54
CA PRO A 143 2.25 -2.33 16.33
C PRO A 143 3.61 -2.00 15.70
N GLU A 144 4.61 -1.76 16.54
CA GLU A 144 5.96 -1.49 16.08
C GLU A 144 6.47 -2.61 15.15
N LYS A 145 7.15 -2.22 14.07
CA LYS A 145 7.66 -3.09 13.00
C LYS A 145 6.60 -3.74 12.09
N LEU A 146 5.33 -3.34 12.22
CA LEU A 146 4.29 -3.62 11.21
C LEU A 146 4.04 -2.36 10.40
N GLY A 147 3.43 -2.51 9.23
CA GLY A 147 3.03 -1.36 8.41
C GLY A 147 4.06 -1.00 7.36
N LEU A 148 4.42 0.29 7.27
CA LEU A 148 5.08 0.89 6.12
C LEU A 148 6.60 0.84 6.22
N TYR A 149 7.21 0.34 5.15
CA TYR A 149 8.64 0.44 4.89
C TYR A 149 8.89 1.00 3.50
N SER A 150 9.85 1.92 3.35
CA SER A 150 10.44 2.18 2.03
C SER A 150 11.43 1.09 1.68
N VAL A 151 11.55 0.79 0.40
CA VAL A 151 12.44 -0.24 -0.12
C VAL A 151 13.61 0.45 -0.84
N ASP A 152 14.79 0.37 -0.23
CA ASP A 152 16.05 0.72 -0.86
C ASP A 152 16.52 -0.49 -1.67
N GLY A 153 16.37 -0.38 -3.00
CA GLY A 153 16.69 -1.45 -3.95
C GLY A 153 15.87 -1.27 -5.21
N VAL A 154 16.55 -1.04 -6.34
CA VAL A 154 15.89 -0.93 -7.65
C VAL A 154 15.51 -2.34 -8.10
N ASP A 155 14.23 -2.58 -8.34
CA ASP A 155 13.82 -3.72 -9.17
C ASP A 155 14.38 -3.48 -10.59
N PRO A 156 15.31 -4.27 -11.12
CA PRO A 156 15.89 -4.03 -12.44
C PRO A 156 14.87 -4.20 -13.58
N SER A 157 13.73 -4.84 -13.32
CA SER A 157 12.58 -4.92 -14.23
C SER A 157 11.57 -3.79 -14.05
N HIS A 158 11.86 -2.86 -13.14
CA HIS A 158 11.01 -1.73 -12.82
C HIS A 158 10.76 -0.84 -14.03
N ARG A 159 9.49 -0.75 -14.42
CA ARG A 159 9.06 0.23 -15.41
C ARG A 159 8.55 1.45 -14.64
N PRO A 160 9.11 2.66 -14.86
CA PRO A 160 8.54 3.91 -14.33
C PRO A 160 7.19 4.28 -14.97
N THR A 161 6.53 3.32 -15.63
CA THR A 161 5.21 3.49 -16.22
C THR A 161 4.15 3.45 -15.13
N GLY A 162 3.09 4.22 -15.31
CA GLY A 162 2.01 4.28 -14.34
C GLY A 162 1.31 2.93 -14.14
N GLY A 163 0.94 2.63 -12.90
CA GLY A 163 0.33 1.37 -12.51
C GLY A 163 0.51 1.03 -11.04
N VAL A 164 -0.06 -0.10 -10.61
CA VAL A 164 0.12 -0.64 -9.26
C VAL A 164 0.52 -2.09 -9.36
N THR A 165 1.75 -2.43 -8.94
CA THR A 165 2.14 -3.84 -8.81
C THR A 165 1.88 -4.31 -7.39
N PHE A 166 1.41 -5.55 -7.26
CA PHE A 166 1.10 -6.15 -5.98
C PHE A 166 1.73 -7.53 -5.89
N THR A 167 2.74 -7.68 -5.03
CA THR A 167 3.42 -8.95 -4.82
C THR A 167 3.16 -9.44 -3.40
N PRO A 168 2.23 -10.40 -3.21
CA PRO A 168 1.95 -10.93 -1.89
C PRO A 168 3.09 -11.81 -1.39
N ILE A 169 3.46 -11.63 -0.13
CA ILE A 169 4.51 -12.40 0.54
C ILE A 169 3.84 -13.41 1.47
N HIS A 170 4.14 -14.68 1.24
CA HIS A 170 3.57 -15.78 2.01
C HIS A 170 4.66 -16.53 2.78
N MET A 171 4.32 -16.99 3.98
CA MET A 171 5.17 -17.84 4.80
C MET A 171 4.50 -19.19 5.03
N GLY A 172 5.29 -20.27 4.91
CA GLY A 172 4.83 -21.61 5.27
C GLY A 172 4.76 -21.79 6.80
N THR A 173 3.68 -22.37 7.27
CA THR A 173 3.47 -22.77 8.68
C THR A 173 2.99 -24.22 8.71
N SER A 174 2.96 -24.83 9.90
CA SER A 174 2.35 -26.15 10.11
C SER A 174 0.87 -26.22 9.71
N LEU A 175 0.18 -25.08 9.66
CA LEU A 175 -1.22 -24.95 9.28
C LEU A 175 -1.41 -24.52 7.81
N GLY A 176 -0.32 -24.39 7.03
CA GLY A 176 -0.34 -23.97 5.63
C GLY A 176 0.33 -22.62 5.40
N LYS A 177 0.07 -22.00 4.25
CA LYS A 177 0.66 -20.70 3.88
C LYS A 177 -0.18 -19.55 4.46
N ILE A 178 0.47 -18.62 5.15
CA ILE A 178 -0.15 -17.38 5.65
C ILE A 178 0.41 -16.17 4.89
N LEU A 179 -0.44 -15.16 4.68
CA LEU A 179 -0.01 -13.86 4.13
C LEU A 179 0.71 -13.09 5.25
N VAL A 180 1.97 -12.73 5.02
CA VAL A 180 2.79 -12.01 6.01
C VAL A 180 3.10 -10.56 5.60
N GLY A 181 2.81 -10.19 4.36
CA GLY A 181 3.00 -8.84 3.84
C GLY A 181 2.82 -8.78 2.34
N ALA A 182 3.16 -7.64 1.75
CA ALA A 182 3.22 -7.47 0.31
C ALA A 182 4.20 -6.36 -0.09
N TYR A 183 4.89 -6.53 -1.21
CA TYR A 183 5.42 -5.37 -1.93
C TYR A 183 4.30 -4.75 -2.76
N VAL A 184 4.13 -3.44 -2.61
CA VAL A 184 3.18 -2.64 -3.38
C VAL A 184 3.95 -1.51 -4.03
N THR A 185 3.96 -1.47 -5.35
CA THR A 185 4.59 -0.37 -6.09
C THR A 185 3.50 0.52 -6.65
N VAL A 186 3.56 1.82 -6.39
CA VAL A 186 2.62 2.81 -6.95
C VAL A 186 3.37 3.76 -7.87
N HIS A 187 3.09 3.71 -9.18
CA HIS A 187 3.78 4.53 -10.20
C HIS A 187 5.30 4.54 -10.03
N GLY A 188 5.85 3.37 -9.73
CA GLY A 188 7.28 3.20 -9.55
C GLY A 188 7.83 3.51 -8.15
N MET A 189 6.99 3.82 -7.16
CA MET A 189 7.39 3.95 -5.76
C MET A 189 7.22 2.60 -5.03
N PRO A 190 8.30 1.83 -4.77
CA PRO A 190 8.21 0.53 -4.11
C PRO A 190 8.04 0.69 -2.60
N LEU A 191 6.99 0.09 -2.05
CA LEU A 191 6.71 0.06 -0.62
C LEU A 191 6.58 -1.39 -0.15
N LEU A 192 7.04 -1.68 1.05
CA LEU A 192 6.75 -2.93 1.73
C LEU A 192 5.68 -2.68 2.80
N ALA A 193 4.63 -3.48 2.74
CA ALA A 193 3.59 -3.59 3.75
C ALA A 193 3.87 -4.83 4.61
N SER A 194 4.30 -4.61 5.87
CA SER A 194 4.58 -5.70 6.80
C SER A 194 3.38 -6.03 7.69
N LEU A 195 2.99 -7.31 7.75
CA LEU A 195 2.02 -7.84 8.72
C LEU A 195 2.70 -8.71 9.80
N LYS A 196 4.04 -8.75 9.82
CA LYS A 196 4.84 -9.60 10.70
C LYS A 196 6.14 -8.89 11.09
N THR A 197 6.41 -8.79 12.39
CA THR A 197 7.46 -7.91 12.98
C THR A 197 8.89 -8.16 12.52
N ASP A 198 9.19 -9.38 12.07
CA ASP A 198 10.51 -9.87 11.63
C ASP A 198 10.57 -10.07 10.11
N LEU A 199 9.52 -9.69 9.37
CA LEU A 199 9.47 -9.87 7.92
C LEU A 199 10.60 -9.12 7.19
N PRO A 200 10.88 -7.82 7.47
CA PRO A 200 11.96 -7.10 6.80
C PRO A 200 13.31 -7.79 7.01
N GLU A 201 13.66 -8.15 8.25
CA GLU A 201 14.91 -8.82 8.59
C GLU A 201 15.03 -10.18 7.87
N MET A 202 13.94 -10.92 7.75
CA MET A 202 13.91 -12.17 6.97
C MET A 202 14.12 -11.96 5.47
N LEU A 203 13.55 -10.89 4.89
CA LEU A 203 13.71 -10.55 3.48
C LEU A 203 15.15 -10.15 3.17
N GLU A 204 15.75 -9.32 4.02
CA GLU A 204 17.14 -8.85 3.89
C GLU A 204 18.15 -9.99 4.03
N ALA A 205 17.86 -10.96 4.90
CA ALA A 205 18.65 -12.19 5.04
C ALA A 205 18.50 -13.18 3.87
N GLY A 206 17.60 -12.91 2.91
CA GLY A 206 17.35 -13.80 1.78
C GLY A 206 16.57 -15.07 2.13
N ASN A 207 15.87 -15.10 3.28
CA ASN A 207 15.11 -16.26 3.73
C ASN A 207 13.83 -16.51 2.90
N ILE A 208 13.51 -15.63 1.95
CA ILE A 208 12.41 -15.79 0.98
C ILE A 208 12.99 -15.71 -0.45
N PRO A 209 13.59 -16.81 -0.95
CA PRO A 209 14.43 -16.80 -2.16
C PRO A 209 13.73 -16.30 -3.44
N ASP A 210 12.42 -16.56 -3.55
CA ASP A 210 11.60 -16.14 -4.69
C ASP A 210 11.54 -14.60 -4.86
N LEU A 211 11.82 -13.85 -3.79
CA LEU A 211 11.78 -12.38 -3.79
C LEU A 211 13.17 -11.75 -3.92
N THR A 212 14.23 -12.41 -3.44
CA THR A 212 15.61 -11.91 -3.58
C THR A 212 16.06 -11.77 -5.04
N ASN A 213 15.53 -12.57 -5.96
CA ASN A 213 15.86 -12.44 -7.38
C ASN A 213 15.12 -11.30 -8.10
N ARG A 214 14.11 -10.70 -7.45
CA ARG A 214 13.30 -9.61 -8.02
C ARG A 214 13.86 -8.21 -7.74
N PHE A 215 14.64 -8.06 -6.68
CA PHE A 215 15.17 -6.78 -6.25
C PHE A 215 16.70 -6.80 -6.30
N SER A 216 17.28 -5.65 -6.65
CA SER A 216 18.70 -5.36 -6.88
C SER A 216 19.75 -6.40 -6.44
N PRO A 217 20.77 -6.68 -7.28
CA PRO A 217 21.91 -7.55 -6.91
C PRO A 217 22.74 -7.00 -5.75
N ASN A 218 22.57 -5.73 -5.37
CA ASN A 218 23.28 -5.07 -4.28
C ASN A 218 22.61 -5.27 -2.89
N GLY A 219 21.56 -6.10 -2.82
CA GLY A 219 20.80 -6.34 -1.60
C GLY A 219 19.53 -5.48 -1.50
N LEU A 220 18.63 -5.93 -0.62
CA LEU A 220 17.42 -5.23 -0.21
C LEU A 220 17.68 -4.55 1.13
N LYS A 221 17.24 -3.31 1.30
CA LYS A 221 17.17 -2.66 2.61
C LYS A 221 15.81 -2.02 2.80
N HIS A 222 15.24 -2.20 3.99
CA HIS A 222 13.94 -1.69 4.36
C HIS A 222 14.08 -0.66 5.46
N LEU A 223 13.60 0.56 5.20
CA LEU A 223 13.56 1.61 6.21
C LEU A 223 12.15 1.69 6.78
N TYR A 224 12.02 1.35 8.07
CA TYR A 224 10.77 1.49 8.80
C TYR A 224 10.45 2.96 9.03
N HIS A 225 9.20 3.37 8.79
CA HIS A 225 8.71 4.74 8.98
C HIS A 225 9.67 5.79 8.40
N PRO A 226 9.89 5.75 7.07
CA PRO A 226 10.86 6.63 6.43
C PRO A 226 10.45 8.10 6.58
N GLY A 227 11.43 8.99 6.79
CA GLY A 227 11.17 10.45 6.84
C GLY A 227 10.93 11.06 5.46
N ALA A 228 11.40 10.39 4.40
CA ALA A 228 11.12 10.74 3.03
C ALA A 228 11.15 9.50 2.13
N ILE A 229 10.42 9.55 1.03
CA ILE A 229 10.50 8.57 -0.06
C ILE A 229 11.10 9.26 -1.28
N VAL A 230 12.15 8.67 -1.83
CA VAL A 230 12.81 9.15 -3.05
C VAL A 230 12.14 8.52 -4.25
N MET A 231 11.86 9.32 -5.27
CA MET A 231 11.28 8.83 -6.52
C MET A 231 12.13 9.25 -7.70
N SER A 232 12.58 8.24 -8.46
CA SER A 232 13.30 8.46 -9.70
C SER A 232 12.36 9.03 -10.76
N ARG A 233 12.86 9.99 -11.54
CA ARG A 233 12.18 10.52 -12.72
C ARG A 233 12.74 9.91 -13.99
N LYS A 234 11.95 9.95 -15.07
CA LYS A 234 12.44 9.60 -16.41
C LYS A 234 13.51 10.61 -16.88
N GLU A 235 13.31 11.89 -16.56
CA GLU A 235 14.22 12.99 -16.86
C GLU A 235 14.26 13.95 -15.65
N GLY A 236 15.43 14.53 -15.36
CA GLY A 236 15.65 15.43 -14.22
C GLY A 236 16.08 14.73 -12.93
N ASP A 237 16.35 15.52 -11.87
CA ASP A 237 16.82 15.01 -10.57
C ASP A 237 15.74 14.19 -9.84
N PRO A 238 16.04 13.26 -8.92
CA PRO A 238 14.98 12.62 -8.14
C PRO A 238 14.11 13.63 -7.37
N VAL A 239 12.82 13.32 -7.19
CA VAL A 239 11.92 14.10 -6.33
C VAL A 239 11.69 13.38 -5.01
N PHE A 240 11.32 14.14 -3.99
CA PHE A 240 11.14 13.65 -2.63
C PHE A 240 9.71 13.88 -2.15
N ILE A 241 9.14 12.86 -1.51
CA ILE A 241 7.92 12.99 -0.72
C ILE A 241 8.31 12.94 0.75
N GLY A 242 8.11 14.03 1.47
CA GLY A 242 8.31 14.08 2.92
C GLY A 242 7.17 13.38 3.64
N LEU A 243 7.50 12.64 4.69
CA LEU A 243 6.53 11.96 5.54
C LEU A 243 6.63 12.50 6.96
N SER A 244 5.53 13.04 7.47
CA SER A 244 5.42 13.37 8.89
C SER A 244 4.93 12.16 9.68
N TRP A 245 5.50 11.93 10.85
CA TRP A 245 5.09 10.88 11.78
C TRP A 245 4.81 11.49 13.14
N ASN A 246 3.65 11.18 13.72
CA ASN A 246 3.13 11.74 14.96
C ASN A 246 3.14 13.27 14.95
N GLY A 247 2.78 13.85 13.81
CA GLY A 247 2.80 15.29 13.59
C GLY A 247 4.19 15.91 13.51
N LEU A 248 5.24 15.13 13.24
CA LEU A 248 6.61 15.60 13.14
C LEU A 248 7.27 15.17 11.83
N LEU A 249 7.89 16.12 11.12
CA LEU A 249 8.90 15.85 10.11
C LEU A 249 10.22 15.52 10.80
N ARG A 250 10.98 14.58 10.24
CA ARG A 250 12.32 14.21 10.72
C ARG A 250 13.33 14.44 9.60
N TYR A 251 14.39 15.18 9.90
CA TYR A 251 15.45 15.49 8.95
C TYR A 251 16.66 14.57 9.14
N ALA A 252 17.53 14.50 8.13
CA ALA A 252 18.71 13.62 8.13
C ALA A 252 19.72 13.96 9.25
N ASP A 253 19.74 15.19 9.74
CA ASP A 253 20.56 15.65 10.86
C ASP A 253 19.94 15.31 12.25
N GLY A 254 18.79 14.62 12.27
CA GLY A 254 18.07 14.22 13.48
C GLY A 254 17.15 15.30 14.04
N THR A 255 17.09 16.50 13.45
CA THR A 255 16.15 17.55 13.86
C THR A 255 14.71 17.22 13.46
N THR A 256 13.75 17.88 14.11
CA THR A 256 12.31 17.70 13.82
C THR A 256 11.58 19.03 13.68
N ALA A 257 10.48 19.02 12.92
CA ALA A 257 9.57 20.16 12.78
C ALA A 257 8.11 19.69 12.85
N PRO A 258 7.20 20.46 13.47
CA PRO A 258 5.77 20.10 13.52
C PRO A 258 5.12 20.11 12.14
N TYR A 259 4.16 19.21 11.94
CA TYR A 259 3.33 19.12 10.73
C TYR A 259 1.89 18.65 11.08
N PRO A 260 0.83 19.26 10.51
CA PRO A 260 0.87 20.44 9.65
C PRO A 260 1.44 21.64 10.42
N TYR A 261 2.07 22.56 9.69
CA TYR A 261 2.60 23.77 10.30
C TYR A 261 1.42 24.59 10.83
N GLU A 262 1.20 24.58 12.14
CA GLU A 262 0.27 25.52 12.77
C GLU A 262 0.87 26.92 12.60
N LYS A 263 0.19 27.76 11.82
CA LYS A 263 0.57 29.17 11.62
C LYS A 263 0.16 30.03 12.80
#